data_AF-A0AA97H4C3-F1
#
_entry.id   AF-A0AA97H4C3-F1
#
_cell.length_a   1.000
_cell.length_b   1.000
_cell.length_c   1.000
_cell.angle_alpha   90.00
_cell.angle_beta   90.00
_cell.angle_gamma   90.00
#
_symmetry.space_group_name_H-M   'P 1'
#
loop_
_entity.id
_entity.type
_entity.pdbx_description
1 polymer ?
#
loop_
_entity_poly.entity_id
_entity_poly.type
_entity_poly.pdbx_seq_one_letter_code
_entity_poly.pdbx_strand_id
1 'polypeptide(L)'
;MSKVKKGLYGFLRGSFLTDDSAFKNWRVIIFIVVLLLIMISSGHQADQKVIQIAALNKQKRELREAYVDMSSRLERMKMESSIRRRVQSLGIAPSTTPPKKIKVTIKE
;
A
#
# COMPACT_ATOMS: atom_id res chain seq x y z
N MET A 1 -18.80 -30.03 -49.76
CA MET A 1 -18.98 -28.88 -48.84
C MET A 1 -19.81 -29.18 -47.58
N SER A 2 -19.98 -30.44 -47.16
CA SER A 2 -21.01 -30.84 -46.19
C SER A 2 -20.50 -31.18 -44.77
N LYS A 3 -19.29 -31.75 -44.63
CA LYS A 3 -18.78 -32.19 -43.31
C LYS A 3 -18.57 -31.04 -42.32
N VAL A 4 -18.00 -29.91 -42.76
CA VAL A 4 -17.76 -28.75 -41.90
C VAL A 4 -19.09 -28.11 -41.45
N LYS A 5 -20.06 -27.99 -42.37
CA LYS A 5 -21.41 -27.48 -42.06
C LYS A 5 -22.16 -28.40 -41.09
N LYS A 6 -22.06 -29.73 -41.27
CA LYS A 6 -22.64 -30.72 -40.35
C LYS A 6 -21.97 -30.69 -38.97
N GLY A 7 -20.65 -30.52 -38.91
CA GLY A 7 -19.90 -30.42 -37.65
C GLY A 7 -20.28 -29.17 -36.85
N LEU A 8 -20.35 -28.02 -37.51
CA LEU A 8 -20.80 -26.77 -36.90
C LEU A 8 -22.27 -26.85 -36.46
N TYR A 9 -23.13 -27.43 -37.29
CA TYR A 9 -24.54 -27.62 -36.97
C TYR A 9 -24.73 -28.60 -35.79
N GLY A 10 -23.94 -29.67 -35.71
CA GLY A 10 -23.95 -30.60 -34.58
C GLY A 10 -23.50 -29.94 -33.28
N PHE A 11 -22.43 -29.13 -33.34
CA PHE A 11 -21.96 -28.35 -32.19
C PHE A 11 -23.02 -27.35 -31.69
N LEU A 12 -23.65 -26.60 -32.59
CA LEU A 12 -24.71 -25.64 -32.25
C LEU A 12 -25.99 -26.32 -31.73
N ARG A 13 -26.32 -27.52 -32.22
CA ARG A 13 -27.44 -28.33 -31.72
C ARG A 13 -27.13 -29.02 -30.39
N GLY A 14 -25.92 -28.87 -29.87
CA GLY A 14 -25.51 -29.48 -28.60
C GLY A 14 -25.28 -30.98 -28.70
N SER A 15 -24.93 -31.52 -29.87
CA SER A 15 -24.61 -32.95 -30.00
C SER A 15 -23.47 -33.37 -29.07
N PHE A 16 -22.58 -32.45 -28.71
CA PHE A 16 -21.54 -32.63 -27.68
C PHE A 16 -22.10 -32.98 -26.28
N LEU A 17 -23.34 -32.60 -25.97
CA LEU A 17 -24.00 -32.82 -24.68
C LEU A 17 -24.87 -34.08 -24.65
N THR A 18 -25.32 -34.58 -25.81
CA THR A 18 -26.34 -35.63 -25.92
C THR A 18 -25.87 -36.93 -26.60
N ASP A 19 -24.68 -36.95 -27.19
CA ASP A 19 -24.13 -38.13 -27.87
C ASP A 19 -23.52 -39.13 -26.86
N ASP A 20 -23.28 -40.39 -27.24
CA ASP A 20 -22.79 -41.44 -26.30
C ASP A 20 -21.46 -41.08 -25.60
N SER A 21 -20.70 -40.13 -26.17
CA SER A 21 -19.47 -39.58 -25.59
C SER A 21 -19.67 -38.37 -24.65
N ALA A 22 -20.92 -37.99 -24.36
CA ALA A 22 -21.31 -36.81 -23.56
C ALA A 22 -20.71 -36.79 -22.16
N PHE A 23 -20.45 -37.95 -21.57
CA PHE A 23 -19.86 -38.03 -20.23
C PHE A 23 -18.46 -37.41 -20.15
N LYS A 24 -17.64 -37.56 -21.20
CA LYS A 24 -16.30 -36.93 -21.29
C LYS A 24 -16.39 -35.41 -21.45
N ASN A 25 -17.43 -34.96 -22.14
CA ASN A 25 -17.70 -33.58 -22.49
C ASN A 25 -18.21 -32.78 -21.28
N TRP A 26 -19.03 -33.40 -20.44
CA TRP A 26 -19.53 -32.81 -19.19
C TRP A 26 -18.41 -32.44 -18.21
N ARG A 27 -17.37 -33.29 -18.08
CA ARG A 27 -16.21 -33.01 -17.22
C ARG A 27 -15.45 -31.75 -17.65
N VAL A 28 -15.34 -31.52 -18.96
CA VAL A 28 -14.68 -30.31 -19.50
C VAL A 28 -15.53 -29.07 -19.26
N ILE A 29 -16.85 -29.17 -19.37
CA ILE A 29 -17.76 -28.04 -19.10
C ILE A 29 -17.69 -27.63 -17.63
N ILE A 30 -17.76 -28.59 -16.70
CA ILE A 30 -17.60 -28.30 -15.27
C ILE A 30 -16.25 -27.62 -15.01
N PHE A 31 -15.18 -28.12 -15.63
CA PHE A 31 -13.86 -27.53 -15.48
C PHE A 31 -13.82 -26.06 -15.93
N ILE A 32 -14.40 -25.75 -17.09
CA ILE A 32 -14.49 -24.36 -17.60
C ILE A 32 -15.34 -23.50 -16.68
N VAL A 33 -16.49 -23.99 -16.21
CA VAL A 33 -17.36 -23.24 -15.29
C VAL A 33 -16.64 -22.93 -13.99
N VAL A 34 -15.91 -23.90 -13.42
CA VAL A 34 -15.10 -23.68 -12.22
C VAL A 34 -14.02 -22.63 -12.46
N LEU A 35 -13.33 -22.69 -13.60
CA LEU A 35 -12.34 -21.66 -13.98
C LEU A 35 -12.97 -20.27 -14.11
N LEU A 36 -14.15 -20.16 -14.73
CA LEU A 36 -14.87 -18.90 -14.84
C LEU A 36 -15.26 -18.35 -13.47
N LEU A 37 -15.74 -19.20 -12.56
CA LEU A 37 -16.06 -18.81 -11.18
C LEU A 37 -14.82 -18.31 -10.42
N ILE A 38 -13.69 -19.00 -10.56
CA ILE A 38 -12.41 -18.57 -9.97
C ILE A 38 -11.99 -17.20 -10.53
N MET A 39 -12.11 -17.00 -11.85
CA MET A 39 -11.74 -15.75 -12.50
C MET A 39 -12.59 -14.56 -12.00
N ILE A 40 -13.91 -14.75 -11.91
CA ILE A 40 -14.84 -13.73 -11.41
C ILE A 40 -14.54 -13.41 -9.94
N SER A 41 -14.37 -14.45 -9.10
CA SER A 41 -14.05 -14.28 -7.68
C SER A 41 -12.73 -13.54 -7.47
N SER A 42 -11.70 -13.91 -8.23
CA SER A 42 -10.38 -13.27 -8.16
C SER A 42 -10.43 -11.80 -8.58
N GLY A 43 -11.15 -11.48 -9.66
CA GLY A 43 -11.34 -10.10 -10.11
C GLY A 43 -11.98 -9.22 -9.04
N HIS A 44 -13.08 -9.70 -8.44
CA HIS A 44 -13.76 -8.94 -7.39
C HIS A 44 -12.90 -8.74 -6.13
N GLN A 45 -12.12 -9.75 -5.74
CA GLN A 45 -11.18 -9.62 -4.62
C GLN A 45 -10.05 -8.61 -4.91
N ALA A 46 -9.59 -8.54 -6.17
CA ALA A 46 -8.58 -7.56 -6.57
C ALA A 46 -9.14 -6.13 -6.46
N ASP A 47 -10.37 -5.90 -6.94
CA ASP A 47 -11.02 -4.58 -6.85
C ASP A 47 -11.17 -4.12 -5.39
N GLN A 48 -11.61 -5.00 -4.50
CA GLN A 48 -11.72 -4.69 -3.07
C GLN A 48 -10.37 -4.30 -2.46
N LYS A 49 -9.29 -5.01 -2.82
CA LYS A 49 -7.94 -4.70 -2.36
C LYS A 49 -7.46 -3.34 -2.86
N VAL A 50 -7.78 -2.97 -4.10
CA VAL A 50 -7.41 -1.65 -4.66
C VAL A 50 -8.05 -0.53 -3.85
N ILE A 51 -9.32 -0.65 -3.47
CA ILE A 51 -10.01 0.33 -2.62
C ILE A 51 -9.33 0.42 -1.23
N GLN A 52 -9.00 -0.73 -0.63
CA GLN A 52 -8.30 -0.77 0.66
C GLN A 52 -6.91 -0.12 0.57
N ILE A 53 -6.16 -0.37 -0.50
CA ILE A 53 -4.84 0.24 -0.75
C ILE A 53 -4.97 1.75 -0.87
N ALA A 54 -6.00 2.26 -1.56
CA ALA A 54 -6.24 3.70 -1.67
C ALA A 54 -6.51 4.33 -0.29
N ALA A 55 -7.33 3.69 0.54
CA ALA A 55 -7.61 4.14 1.90
C ALA A 55 -6.35 4.14 2.79
N LEU A 56 -5.56 3.08 2.76
CA LEU A 56 -4.31 2.97 3.50
C LEU A 56 -3.27 3.99 3.05
N ASN A 57 -3.16 4.24 1.74
CA ASN A 57 -2.26 5.27 1.21
C ASN A 57 -2.67 6.68 1.67
N LYS A 58 -3.97 6.97 1.75
CA LYS A 58 -4.46 8.23 2.30
C LYS A 58 -4.02 8.40 3.75
N GLN A 59 -4.24 7.39 4.59
CA GLN A 59 -3.82 7.43 6.01
C GLN A 59 -2.30 7.58 6.15
N LYS A 60 -1.52 6.85 5.34
CA LYS A 60 -0.05 6.96 5.31
C LYS A 60 0.38 8.39 4.98
N ARG A 61 -0.26 9.03 4.01
CA ARG A 61 0.04 10.42 3.63
C ARG A 61 -0.28 11.39 4.75
N GLU A 62 -1.46 11.29 5.36
CA GLU A 62 -1.88 12.13 6.49
C GLU A 62 -0.89 12.03 7.66
N LEU A 63 -0.48 10.81 8.01
CA LEU A 63 0.49 10.58 9.08
C LEU A 63 1.88 11.16 8.74
N ARG A 64 2.28 11.08 7.46
CA ARG A 64 3.54 11.64 7.00
C ARG A 64 3.52 13.17 7.05
N GLU A 65 2.42 13.79 6.66
CA GLU A 65 2.23 15.25 6.75
C GLU A 65 2.29 15.72 8.21
N ALA A 66 1.58 15.03 9.12
CA ALA A 66 1.63 15.32 10.54
C ALA A 66 3.06 15.19 11.12
N TYR A 67 3.80 14.15 10.73
CA TYR A 67 5.20 13.98 11.13
C TYR A 67 6.09 15.13 10.66
N VAL A 68 5.94 15.55 9.41
CA VAL A 68 6.75 16.65 8.84
C VAL A 68 6.46 17.96 9.56
N ASP A 69 5.19 18.27 9.84
CA ASP A 69 4.81 19.47 10.59
C ASP A 69 5.37 19.45 12.01
N MET A 70 5.22 18.33 12.73
CA MET A 70 5.75 18.19 14.09
C MET A 70 7.27 18.28 14.13
N SER A 71 7.96 17.66 13.17
CA SER A 71 9.42 17.74 13.05
C SER A 71 9.87 19.19 12.79
N SER A 72 9.21 19.90 11.87
CA SER A 72 9.50 21.32 11.62
C SER A 72 9.28 22.18 12.87
N ARG A 73 8.19 21.94 13.59
CA ARG A 73 7.88 22.65 14.84
C ARG A 73 8.92 22.38 15.91
N LEU A 74 9.35 21.12 16.06
CA LEU A 74 10.38 20.73 17.00
C LEU A 74 11.70 21.45 16.72
N GLU A 75 12.15 21.44 15.46
CA GLU A 75 13.38 22.13 15.08
C GLU A 75 13.28 23.64 15.30
N ARG A 76 12.12 24.24 15.00
CA ARG A 76 11.87 25.66 15.32
C ARG A 76 11.94 25.95 16.82
N MET A 77 11.48 25.03 17.67
CA MET A 77 11.58 25.18 19.13
C MET A 77 13.01 25.02 19.64
N LYS A 78 13.80 24.12 19.05
CA LYS A 78 15.21 23.90 19.43
C LYS A 78 16.15 25.03 19.00
N MET A 79 15.76 25.85 18.02
CA MET A 79 16.60 26.97 17.58
C MET A 79 17.01 27.86 18.74
N GLU A 80 18.30 28.21 18.82
CA GLU A 80 18.85 29.08 19.85
C GLU A 80 18.08 30.42 19.93
N SER A 81 17.69 30.99 18.79
CA SER A 81 16.92 32.22 18.74
C SER A 81 15.52 32.11 19.36
N SER A 82 14.89 30.93 19.28
CA SER A 82 13.60 30.64 19.91
C SER A 82 13.76 30.45 21.41
N ILE A 83 14.78 29.70 21.83
CA ILE A 83 15.12 29.49 23.23
C ILE A 83 15.43 30.84 23.89
N ARG A 84 16.31 31.65 23.28
CA ARG A 84 16.69 32.98 23.76
C ARG A 84 15.49 33.89 23.96
N ARG A 85 14.56 33.92 22.98
CA ARG A 85 13.31 34.70 23.10
C ARG A 85 12.44 34.22 24.26
N ARG A 86 12.36 32.91 24.52
CA ARG A 86 11.55 32.34 25.60
C ARG A 86 12.14 32.67 26.98
N VAL A 87 13.46 32.51 27.15
CA VAL A 87 14.15 32.71 28.43
C VAL A 87 14.49 34.17 28.73
N GLN A 88 14.29 35.08 27.77
CA GLN A 88 14.47 36.52 27.98
C GLN A 88 13.58 37.07 29.09
N SER A 89 12.35 36.55 29.21
CA SER A 89 11.42 36.88 30.31
C SER A 89 11.93 36.46 31.69
N LEU A 90 12.84 35.49 31.75
CA LEU A 90 13.47 34.99 32.98
C LEU A 90 14.80 35.71 33.29
N GLY A 91 15.19 36.69 32.48
CA GLY A 91 16.46 37.42 32.63
C GLY A 91 17.70 36.63 32.25
N ILE A 92 17.54 35.48 31.59
CA ILE A 92 18.67 34.60 31.18
C ILE A 92 19.24 35.11 29.85
N ALA A 93 20.56 35.35 29.82
CA ALA A 93 21.29 35.81 28.64
C ALA A 93 22.42 34.85 28.26
N PRO A 94 22.76 34.75 26.95
CA PRO A 94 23.90 33.95 26.52
C PRO A 94 25.21 34.55 27.04
N SER A 95 26.14 33.69 27.43
CA SER A 95 27.49 34.09 27.85
C SER A 95 28.24 34.69 26.65
N THR A 96 28.73 35.91 26.80
CA THR A 96 29.58 36.58 25.80
C THR A 96 31.02 36.06 25.82
N THR A 97 31.42 35.45 26.93
CA THR A 97 32.76 34.87 27.09
C THR A 97 32.75 33.38 26.77
N PRO A 98 33.71 32.89 25.97
CA PRO A 98 33.83 31.47 25.68
C PRO A 98 34.21 30.66 26.92
N PRO A 99 33.74 29.40 27.04
CA PRO A 99 34.07 28.54 28.17
C PRO A 99 35.55 28.16 28.15
N LYS A 100 36.19 28.17 29.32
CA LYS A 100 37.59 27.76 29.49
C LYS A 100 37.65 26.27 29.87
N LYS A 101 38.46 25.49 29.17
CA LYS A 101 38.74 24.10 29.54
C LYS A 101 39.67 24.08 30.76
N ILE A 102 39.17 23.65 31.91
CA ILE A 102 39.99 23.40 33.09
C ILE A 102 40.69 22.06 32.89
N LYS A 103 42.02 22.06 32.77
CA LYS A 103 42.85 20.86 32.89
C LYS A 103 43.45 20.87 34.29
N VAL A 104 43.12 19.85 35.07
CA VAL A 104 43.71 19.64 36.39
C VAL A 104 45.04 18.93 36.19
N THR A 105 46.15 19.63 36.44
CA THR A 105 47.48 19.00 36.52
C THR A 105 47.75 18.75 37.99
N ILE A 106 47.70 17.48 38.40
CA ILE A 106 48.13 17.05 39.73
C ILE A 106 49.66 17.04 39.67
N LYS A 107 50.32 17.86 40.49
CA LYS A 107 51.77 17.76 40.71
C LYS A 107 51.98 16.72 41.81
N GLU A 108 52.77 15.69 41.49
CA GLU A 108 53.39 14.81 42.48
C GLU A 108 54.39 15.59 43.34
#